data_AF-A0A9Q0XMN6-F1
#
_entry.id   AF-A0A9Q0XMN6-F1
#
_cell.length_a   1.000
_cell.length_b   1.000
_cell.length_c   1.000
_cell.angle_alpha   90.00
_cell.angle_beta   90.00
_cell.angle_gamma   90.00
#
_symmetry.space_group_name_H-M   'P 1'
#
loop_
_entity.id
_entity.type
_entity.pdbx_description
1 polymer ?
#
loop_
_entity_poly.entity_id
_entity_poly.type
_entity_poly.pdbx_seq_one_letter_code
_entity_poly.pdbx_strand_id
1 'polypeptide(L)'
;MKTVCLALFYLFVVTNKAKVFHACDLYYELKLLGMDPFKGFYSEQYVCTADYSSRLDTLYYENTRGIPRYGIFQLSGLEWCDNGRHKSQNKCNTSCDNFLDDSVIDDALCVKMVVESTMDMSAWPVFKKYCTKEVTFRYFRGCLFGKARQTRQLSKLMMNPAAEDRSKLVPS
;
A
#
# COMPACT_ATOMS: atom_id res chain seq x y z
N MET A 1 -48.90 3.82 7.45
CA MET A 1 -47.62 4.44 7.02
C MET A 1 -46.64 4.52 8.20
N LYS A 2 -46.07 3.41 8.70
CA LYS A 2 -45.02 3.46 9.74
C LYS A 2 -43.97 2.33 9.69
N THR A 3 -44.02 1.42 8.71
CA THR A 3 -43.14 0.23 8.70
C THR A 3 -42.25 0.10 7.47
N VAL A 4 -42.14 1.15 6.65
CA VAL A 4 -41.37 1.10 5.39
C VAL A 4 -39.95 1.70 5.51
N CYS A 5 -39.63 2.40 6.61
CA CYS A 5 -38.34 3.12 6.70
C CYS A 5 -37.19 2.33 7.33
N LEU A 6 -37.43 1.17 7.97
CA LEU A 6 -36.37 0.44 8.70
C LEU A 6 -35.67 -0.66 7.88
N ALA A 7 -36.23 -1.05 6.73
CA ALA A 7 -35.65 -2.11 5.90
C ALA A 7 -34.58 -1.61 4.91
N LEU A 8 -34.49 -0.29 4.67
CA LEU A 8 -33.57 0.29 3.68
C LEU A 8 -32.20 0.69 4.25
N PHE A 9 -31.99 0.55 5.56
CA PHE A 9 -30.74 0.96 6.21
C PHE A 9 -29.85 -0.20 6.66
N TYR A 10 -30.22 -1.46 6.35
CA TYR A 10 -29.63 -2.63 7.02
C TYR A 10 -28.80 -3.58 6.14
N LEU A 11 -28.22 -3.18 5.00
CA LEU A 11 -27.14 -3.96 4.37
C LEU A 11 -26.27 -3.09 3.43
N PHE A 12 -25.51 -2.14 3.98
CA PHE A 12 -24.14 -1.97 3.48
C PHE A 12 -23.25 -2.89 4.30
N VAL A 13 -23.32 -4.19 4.01
CA VAL A 13 -22.20 -5.07 4.37
C VAL A 13 -21.07 -4.61 3.47
N VAL A 14 -20.25 -3.68 3.96
CA VAL A 14 -18.96 -3.40 3.36
C VAL A 14 -18.20 -4.70 3.54
N THR A 15 -18.14 -5.51 2.48
CA THR A 15 -17.21 -6.62 2.44
C THR A 15 -15.83 -5.96 2.36
N ASN A 16 -15.16 -5.81 3.49
CA ASN A 16 -13.74 -5.44 3.53
C ASN A 16 -12.97 -6.58 2.86
N LYS A 17 -12.80 -6.48 1.54
CA LYS A 17 -11.94 -7.38 0.79
C LYS A 17 -10.54 -6.84 0.91
N ALA A 18 -9.54 -7.71 1.07
CA ALA A 18 -8.17 -7.25 1.12
C ALA A 18 -7.79 -6.51 -0.16
N LYS A 19 -7.44 -5.23 -0.04
CA LYS A 19 -6.85 -4.45 -1.12
C LYS A 19 -5.33 -4.59 -1.05
N VAL A 20 -4.79 -5.33 -2.00
CA VAL A 20 -3.35 -5.33 -2.28
C VAL A 20 -3.09 -4.23 -3.31
N PHE A 21 -2.39 -3.18 -2.91
CA PHE A 21 -2.06 -2.07 -3.80
C PHE A 21 -1.07 -2.49 -4.88
N HIS A 22 -1.26 -1.98 -6.10
CA HIS A 22 -0.13 -1.83 -7.00
C HIS A 22 0.78 -0.70 -6.50
N ALA A 23 2.09 -0.91 -6.56
CA ALA A 23 3.07 0.05 -6.02
C ALA A 23 2.88 1.48 -6.53
N CYS A 24 2.48 1.65 -7.79
CA CYS A 24 2.30 2.98 -8.37
C CYS A 24 0.98 3.64 -8.00
N ASP A 25 -0.05 2.86 -7.68
CA ASP A 25 -1.30 3.42 -7.18
C ASP A 25 -1.08 4.00 -5.79
N LEU A 26 -0.40 3.24 -4.91
CA LEU A 26 0.02 3.75 -3.60
C LEU A 26 0.96 4.94 -3.73
N TYR A 27 1.92 4.90 -4.66
CA TYR A 27 2.85 6.01 -4.93
C TYR A 27 2.11 7.33 -5.19
N TYR A 28 1.11 7.33 -6.07
CA TYR A 28 0.36 8.54 -6.39
C TYR A 28 -0.64 8.92 -5.29
N GLU A 29 -1.23 7.95 -4.60
CA GLU A 29 -2.11 8.23 -3.45
C GLU A 29 -1.34 8.94 -2.32
N LEU A 30 -0.14 8.47 -1.98
CA LEU A 30 0.72 9.12 -0.98
C LEU A 30 1.16 10.53 -1.41
N LYS A 31 1.38 10.78 -2.71
CA LYS A 31 1.62 12.13 -3.22
C LYS A 31 0.45 13.06 -2.97
N LEU A 32 -0.77 12.60 -3.29
CA LEU A 32 -2.00 13.37 -3.06
C LEU A 32 -2.20 13.66 -1.57
N LEU A 33 -1.79 12.73 -0.72
CA LEU A 33 -1.78 12.89 0.73
C LEU A 33 -0.61 13.75 1.25
N GLY A 34 0.21 14.35 0.37
CA GLY A 34 1.29 15.26 0.75
C GLY A 34 2.51 14.58 1.37
N MET A 35 2.85 13.37 0.89
CA MET A 35 4.04 12.60 1.30
C MET A 35 5.10 12.58 0.19
N ASP A 36 5.33 13.73 -0.45
CA ASP A 36 6.29 13.89 -1.55
C ASP A 36 6.81 15.34 -1.73
N PRO A 37 7.83 15.75 -0.94
CA PRO A 37 8.34 15.07 0.23
C PRO A 37 7.55 15.43 1.50
N PHE A 38 7.56 14.53 2.49
CA PHE A 38 7.23 14.86 3.88
C PHE A 38 8.46 14.60 4.76
N LYS A 39 8.88 15.62 5.52
CA LYS A 39 10.07 15.57 6.40
C LYS A 39 11.33 15.00 5.70
N GLY A 40 11.51 15.31 4.42
CA GLY A 40 12.68 14.89 3.63
C GLY A 40 12.59 13.49 3.00
N PHE A 41 11.47 12.79 3.14
CA PHE A 41 11.22 11.51 2.49
C PHE A 41 10.19 11.65 1.37
N TYR A 42 10.45 10.98 0.24
CA TYR A 42 9.62 10.99 -0.96
C TYR A 42 8.70 9.77 -1.02
N SER A 43 7.66 9.83 -1.85
CA SER A 43 6.63 8.78 -1.92
C SER A 43 7.18 7.39 -2.21
N GLU A 44 8.23 7.25 -3.03
CA GLU A 44 8.85 5.95 -3.31
C GLU A 44 9.50 5.30 -2.09
N GLN A 45 9.91 6.10 -1.10
CA GLN A 45 10.50 5.60 0.15
C GLN A 45 9.41 5.01 1.04
N TYR A 46 8.25 5.67 1.13
CA TYR A 46 7.08 5.14 1.83
C TYR A 46 6.52 3.89 1.16
N VAL A 47 6.43 3.87 -0.17
CA VAL A 47 6.02 2.67 -0.93
C VAL A 47 6.95 1.49 -0.66
N CYS A 48 8.27 1.72 -0.65
CA CYS A 48 9.23 0.67 -0.30
C CYS A 48 9.00 0.14 1.11
N THR A 49 8.80 1.02 2.10
CA THR A 49 8.48 0.63 3.48
C THR A 49 7.22 -0.23 3.54
N ALA A 50 6.14 0.19 2.88
CA ALA A 50 4.88 -0.54 2.81
C ALA A 50 5.05 -1.93 2.20
N ASP A 51 5.73 -2.03 1.05
CA ASP A 51 5.98 -3.33 0.40
C ASP A 51 6.77 -4.29 1.29
N TYR A 52 7.84 -3.83 1.91
CA TYR A 52 8.62 -4.69 2.82
C TYR A 52 7.95 -4.97 4.16
N SER A 53 6.92 -4.20 4.54
CA SER A 53 6.17 -4.40 5.79
C SER A 53 4.99 -5.35 5.61
N SER A 54 4.22 -5.19 4.53
CA SER A 54 2.91 -5.85 4.36
C SER A 54 2.70 -6.44 2.97
N ARG A 55 3.67 -6.33 2.04
CA ARG A 55 3.47 -6.63 0.62
C ARG A 55 2.36 -5.79 -0.02
N LEU A 56 2.22 -4.55 0.45
CA LEU A 56 1.21 -3.60 -0.01
C LEU A 56 -0.24 -4.03 0.28
N ASP A 57 -0.44 -4.97 1.21
CA ASP A 57 -1.75 -5.44 1.65
C ASP A 57 -2.28 -4.58 2.81
N THR A 58 -3.41 -3.91 2.59
CA THR A 58 -4.03 -3.05 3.60
C THR A 58 -4.67 -3.80 4.75
N LEU A 59 -4.99 -5.10 4.57
CA LEU A 59 -5.55 -5.92 5.65
C LEU A 59 -4.48 -6.77 6.35
N TYR A 60 -3.20 -6.52 6.07
CA TYR A 60 -2.12 -7.29 6.68
C TYR A 60 -2.06 -7.04 8.19
N TYR A 61 -2.23 -8.11 8.95
CA TYR A 61 -2.14 -8.11 10.39
C TYR A 61 -1.07 -9.12 10.83
N GLU A 62 -0.21 -8.68 11.74
CA GLU A 62 0.77 -9.56 12.37
C GLU A 62 0.82 -9.32 13.88
N ASN A 63 0.97 -10.38 14.66
CA ASN A 63 1.31 -10.27 16.07
C ASN A 63 2.62 -11.00 16.34
N THR A 64 3.70 -10.22 16.44
CA THR A 64 5.04 -10.76 16.69
C THR A 64 5.44 -10.47 18.13
N ARG A 65 5.62 -11.54 18.92
CA ARG A 65 6.04 -11.48 20.33
C ARG A 65 5.12 -10.60 21.20
N GLY A 66 3.82 -10.65 20.96
CA GLY A 66 2.81 -9.90 21.72
C GLY A 66 2.66 -8.44 21.28
N ILE A 67 3.32 -8.02 20.20
CA ILE A 67 3.16 -6.68 19.61
C ILE A 67 2.29 -6.81 18.36
N PRO A 68 0.99 -6.47 18.43
CA PRO A 68 0.12 -6.45 17.26
C PRO A 68 0.48 -5.27 16.35
N ARG A 69 0.52 -5.51 15.05
CA ARG A 69 0.78 -4.53 13.98
C ARG A 69 -0.30 -4.62 12.91
N TYR A 70 -0.72 -3.45 12.45
CA TYR A 70 -1.90 -3.30 11.60
C TYR A 70 -1.55 -2.60 10.30
N GLY A 71 -2.21 -3.06 9.24
CA GLY A 71 -2.30 -2.35 7.98
C GLY A 71 -1.03 -2.35 7.14
N ILE A 72 -1.11 -1.57 6.08
CA ILE A 72 -0.11 -1.54 5.01
C ILE A 72 1.27 -1.08 5.51
N PHE A 73 1.31 -0.25 6.56
CA PHE A 73 2.54 0.22 7.21
C PHE A 73 2.89 -0.50 8.51
N GLN A 74 2.15 -1.52 8.93
CA GLN A 74 2.45 -2.29 10.14
C GLN A 74 2.59 -1.42 11.41
N LEU A 75 1.62 -0.53 11.62
CA LEU A 75 1.56 0.37 12.76
C LEU A 75 1.29 -0.42 14.05
N SER A 76 2.12 -0.19 15.08
CA SER A 76 2.03 -0.90 16.37
C SER A 76 0.77 -0.53 17.15
N GLY A 77 -0.07 -1.51 17.49
CA GLY A 77 -1.24 -1.32 18.35
C GLY A 77 -0.92 -0.98 19.80
N LEU A 78 0.33 -1.21 20.26
CA LEU A 78 0.74 -0.79 21.60
C LEU A 78 0.98 0.73 21.70
N GLU A 79 1.21 1.39 20.56
CA GLU A 79 1.69 2.78 20.52
C GLU A 79 0.75 3.72 19.77
N TRP A 80 0.22 3.30 18.62
CA TRP A 80 -0.31 4.25 17.63
C TRP A 80 -1.83 4.25 17.52
N CYS A 81 -2.51 3.14 17.79
CA CYS A 81 -3.97 3.02 17.68
C CYS A 81 -4.55 2.21 18.84
N ASP A 82 -5.86 2.25 19.07
CA ASP A 82 -6.54 1.46 20.09
C ASP A 82 -7.88 0.87 19.61
N ASN A 83 -8.05 -0.45 19.71
CA ASN A 83 -9.32 -1.15 19.47
C ASN A 83 -9.84 -1.91 20.70
N GLY A 84 -9.34 -1.57 21.90
CA GLY A 84 -9.78 -2.14 23.18
C GLY A 84 -9.30 -3.58 23.45
N ARG A 85 -8.52 -4.19 22.54
CA ARG A 85 -8.04 -5.58 22.69
C ARG A 85 -6.77 -5.71 23.53
N HIS A 86 -6.06 -4.61 23.76
CA HIS A 86 -4.80 -4.54 24.50
C HIS A 86 -4.58 -3.11 25.03
N LYS A 87 -3.64 -2.94 25.96
CA LYS A 87 -3.23 -1.60 26.40
C LYS A 87 -2.51 -0.88 25.26
N SER A 88 -2.91 0.36 24.99
CA SER A 88 -2.32 1.20 23.94
C SER A 88 -2.08 2.63 24.44
N GLN A 89 -1.09 3.30 23.87
CA GLN A 89 -0.89 4.75 24.02
C GLN A 89 -1.77 5.57 23.07
N ASN A 90 -2.31 4.94 22.01
CA ASN A 90 -3.19 5.55 21.00
C ASN A 90 -2.72 6.93 20.49
N LYS A 91 -1.44 7.06 20.13
CA LYS A 91 -0.86 8.35 19.73
C LYS A 91 -1.51 8.97 18.50
N CYS A 92 -2.05 8.17 17.57
CA CYS A 92 -2.76 8.67 16.39
C CYS A 92 -4.26 8.93 16.66
N ASN A 93 -4.75 8.68 17.88
CA ASN A 93 -6.13 8.91 18.30
C ASN A 93 -7.15 8.27 17.32
N THR A 94 -6.92 7.00 16.97
CA THR A 94 -7.71 6.25 15.98
C THR A 94 -7.88 4.79 16.38
N SER A 95 -8.91 4.13 15.85
CA SER A 95 -9.08 2.69 16.02
C SER A 95 -8.06 1.92 15.20
N CYS A 96 -7.47 0.85 15.76
CA CYS A 96 -6.61 -0.04 14.97
C CYS A 96 -7.35 -0.74 13.83
N ASP A 97 -8.66 -0.85 13.92
CA ASP A 97 -9.48 -1.45 12.87
C ASP A 97 -9.62 -0.53 11.65
N ASN A 98 -9.34 0.78 11.78
CA ASN A 98 -9.33 1.71 10.64
C ASN A 98 -8.11 1.46 9.73
N PHE A 99 -6.98 1.03 10.29
CA PHE A 99 -5.81 0.59 9.51
C PHE A 99 -6.03 -0.76 8.80
N LEU A 100 -7.22 -1.35 8.90
CA LEU A 100 -7.59 -2.61 8.26
C LEU A 100 -8.82 -2.39 7.35
N ASP A 101 -8.72 -1.42 6.46
CA ASP A 101 -9.68 -1.17 5.37
C ASP A 101 -8.98 -0.92 4.01
N ASP A 102 -9.73 -0.52 2.97
CA ASP A 102 -9.18 -0.30 1.62
C ASP A 102 -8.54 1.08 1.42
N SER A 103 -8.83 2.02 2.32
CA SER A 103 -8.26 3.36 2.36
C SER A 103 -6.91 3.32 3.05
N VAL A 104 -6.04 4.27 2.70
CA VAL A 104 -4.76 4.47 3.39
C VAL A 104 -4.64 5.90 3.94
N ILE A 105 -5.76 6.62 4.02
CA ILE A 105 -5.78 8.03 4.43
C ILE A 105 -5.39 8.14 5.91
N ASP A 106 -6.04 7.39 6.77
CA ASP A 106 -5.77 7.35 8.21
C ASP A 106 -4.43 6.69 8.52
N ASP A 107 -4.03 5.65 7.78
CA ASP A 107 -2.68 5.09 7.82
C ASP A 107 -1.62 6.17 7.53
N ALA A 108 -1.77 6.90 6.43
CA ALA A 108 -0.82 7.93 6.00
C ALA A 108 -0.74 9.10 7.00
N LEU A 109 -1.88 9.52 7.55
CA LEU A 109 -1.92 10.52 8.62
C LEU A 109 -1.16 10.05 9.84
N CYS A 110 -1.35 8.80 10.26
CA CYS A 110 -0.64 8.23 11.39
C CYS A 110 0.87 8.09 11.11
N VAL A 111 1.26 7.62 9.91
CA VAL A 111 2.68 7.56 9.48
C VAL A 111 3.35 8.92 9.57
N LYS A 112 2.67 10.01 9.18
CA LYS A 112 3.22 11.36 9.34
C LYS A 112 3.50 11.69 10.80
N MET A 113 2.61 11.31 11.72
CA MET A 113 2.83 11.50 13.16
C MET A 113 4.00 10.65 13.68
N VAL A 114 4.15 9.42 13.19
CA VAL A 114 5.31 8.56 13.53
C VAL A 114 6.61 9.25 13.10
N VAL A 115 6.71 9.63 11.82
CA VAL A 115 7.92 10.26 11.26
C VAL A 115 8.23 11.59 11.94
N GLU A 116 7.21 12.36 12.33
CA GLU A 116 7.41 13.58 13.11
C GLU A 116 7.92 13.28 14.52
N SER A 117 7.46 12.18 15.15
CA SER A 117 7.91 11.76 16.48
C SER A 117 9.33 11.19 16.49
N THR A 118 9.76 10.50 15.43
CA THR A 118 11.10 9.89 15.33
C THR A 118 12.11 10.77 14.60
N MET A 119 11.64 11.84 13.95
CA MET A 119 12.42 12.74 13.08
C MET A 119 13.04 12.05 11.85
N ASP A 120 12.69 10.78 11.60
CA ASP A 120 13.13 9.96 10.48
C ASP A 120 12.21 8.72 10.29
N MET A 121 12.61 7.78 9.44
CA MET A 121 11.91 6.51 9.21
C MET A 121 12.38 5.36 10.12
N SER A 122 13.07 5.65 11.24
CA SER A 122 13.65 4.62 12.13
C SER A 122 12.63 3.72 12.83
N ALA A 123 11.37 4.17 12.93
CA ALA A 123 10.25 3.35 13.40
C ALA A 123 10.04 2.09 12.53
N TRP A 124 10.56 2.06 11.30
CA TRP A 124 10.54 0.90 10.41
C TRP A 124 11.95 0.33 10.21
N PRO A 125 12.35 -0.69 10.99
CA PRO A 125 13.62 -1.40 10.77
C PRO A 125 13.75 -1.96 9.34
N VAL A 126 12.64 -2.36 8.73
CA VAL A 126 12.59 -2.83 7.33
C VAL A 126 12.99 -1.75 6.33
N PHE A 127 12.64 -0.48 6.58
CA PHE A 127 13.06 0.64 5.72
C PHE A 127 14.59 0.75 5.71
N LYS A 128 15.21 0.81 6.90
CA LYS A 128 16.66 0.90 7.03
C LYS A 128 17.38 -0.32 6.41
N LYS A 129 16.77 -1.51 6.50
CA LYS A 129 17.36 -2.76 6.02
C LYS A 129 17.25 -2.95 4.51
N TYR A 130 16.13 -2.57 3.91
CA TYR A 130 15.79 -2.97 2.53
C TYR A 130 15.60 -1.82 1.56
N CYS A 131 15.28 -0.61 2.03
CA CYS A 131 14.97 0.53 1.17
C CYS A 131 16.21 1.38 0.87
N THR A 132 17.18 0.78 0.17
CA THR A 132 18.35 1.51 -0.35
C THR A 132 17.94 2.49 -1.45
N LYS A 133 18.81 3.45 -1.77
CA LYS A 133 18.59 4.41 -2.87
C LYS A 133 18.29 3.71 -4.20
N GLU A 134 18.97 2.61 -4.49
CA GLU A 134 18.76 1.82 -5.70
C GLU A 134 17.36 1.17 -5.70
N VAL A 135 16.91 0.66 -4.56
CA VAL A 135 15.58 0.04 -4.43
C VAL A 135 14.48 1.08 -4.57
N THR A 136 14.57 2.20 -3.85
CA THR A 136 13.56 3.28 -3.92
C THR A 136 13.53 3.90 -5.31
N PHE A 137 14.68 4.05 -5.97
CA PHE A 137 14.75 4.55 -7.34
C PHE A 137 14.06 3.64 -8.37
N ARG A 138 13.97 2.32 -8.11
CA ARG A 138 13.19 1.40 -8.96
C ARG A 138 11.69 1.70 -8.87
N TYR A 139 11.17 1.99 -7.68
CA TYR A 139 9.78 2.42 -7.50
C TYR A 139 9.52 3.73 -8.24
N PHE A 140 10.35 4.75 -7.99
CA PHE A 140 10.27 6.04 -8.68
C PHE A 140 10.26 5.90 -10.21
N ARG A 141 11.25 5.20 -10.78
CA ARG A 141 11.34 4.99 -12.23
C ARG A 141 10.20 4.14 -12.78
N GLY A 142 9.78 3.11 -12.04
CA GLY A 142 8.68 2.24 -12.43
C GLY A 142 7.39 3.02 -12.59
N CYS A 143 7.10 3.92 -11.66
CA CYS A 143 5.86 4.68 -11.69
C CYS A 143 5.87 5.85 -12.68
N LEU A 144 7.01 6.54 -12.84
CA LEU A 144 7.10 7.64 -13.81
C LEU A 144 7.27 7.18 -15.26
N PHE A 145 7.98 6.08 -15.49
CA PHE A 145 8.41 5.67 -16.84
C PHE A 145 8.03 4.24 -17.24
N GLY A 146 7.44 3.45 -16.34
CA GLY A 146 7.14 2.03 -16.57
C GLY A 146 6.15 1.77 -17.71
N LYS A 147 5.10 2.59 -17.84
CA LYS A 147 4.09 2.44 -18.89
C LYS A 147 4.69 2.61 -20.30
N ALA A 148 5.64 3.53 -20.48
CA ALA A 148 6.29 3.75 -21.78
C ALA A 148 7.17 2.58 -22.25
N ARG A 149 7.70 1.77 -21.32
CA ARG A 149 8.56 0.62 -21.64
C ARG A 149 7.75 -0.61 -22.05
N GLN A 150 6.59 -0.81 -21.42
CA GLN A 150 5.68 -1.91 -21.74
C GLN A 150 5.02 -1.71 -23.11
N THR A 151 4.61 -0.48 -23.45
CA THR A 151 4.10 -0.16 -24.80
C THR A 151 5.16 -0.39 -25.89
N ARG A 152 6.43 -0.05 -25.63
CA ARG A 152 7.54 -0.32 -26.57
C ARG A 152 7.89 -1.81 -26.68
N GLN A 153 7.77 -2.56 -25.60
CA GLN A 153 8.03 -4.00 -25.61
C GLN A 153 6.90 -4.77 -26.27
N LEU A 154 5.64 -4.36 -26.04
CA LEU A 154 4.46 -4.89 -26.71
C LEU A 154 4.47 -4.56 -28.20
N SER A 155 4.80 -3.31 -28.58
CA SER A 155 4.96 -2.93 -29.99
C SER A 155 6.09 -3.72 -30.66
N LYS A 156 7.20 -3.97 -29.95
CA LYS A 156 8.31 -4.79 -30.46
C LYS A 156 7.94 -6.28 -30.58
N LEU A 157 7.08 -6.80 -29.70
CA LEU A 157 6.51 -8.15 -29.82
C LEU A 157 5.55 -8.26 -31.01
N MET A 158 4.70 -7.25 -31.21
CA MET A 158 3.74 -7.19 -32.32
C MET A 158 4.41 -6.95 -33.68
N MET A 159 5.64 -6.42 -33.69
CA MET A 159 6.47 -6.20 -34.89
C MET A 159 7.47 -7.34 -35.14
N ASN A 160 7.43 -8.44 -34.39
CA ASN A 160 8.31 -9.60 -34.65
C ASN A 160 7.77 -10.40 -35.85
N PRO A 161 8.48 -10.46 -36.99
CA PRO A 161 8.05 -11.22 -38.18
C PRO A 161 8.14 -12.75 -38.00
N ALA A 162 8.57 -13.23 -36.83
CA ALA A 162 8.69 -14.66 -36.51
C ALA A 162 7.37 -15.35 -36.12
N ALA A 163 6.24 -14.61 -36.08
CA ALA A 163 4.92 -15.18 -35.80
C ALA A 163 4.14 -15.63 -37.05
N GLU A 164 4.68 -15.37 -38.25
CA GLU A 164 4.00 -15.61 -39.54
C GLU A 164 4.58 -16.83 -40.28
N ASP A 165 4.85 -17.94 -39.58
CA ASP A 165 5.22 -19.20 -40.25
C ASP A 165 4.72 -20.44 -39.51
N ARG A 166 3.39 -20.56 -39.37
CA ARG A 166 2.73 -21.81 -38.94
C ARG A 166 1.46 -22.15 -39.72
N SER A 167 1.32 -21.68 -40.96
CA SER A 167 0.20 -22.04 -41.85
C SER A 167 0.60 -22.83 -43.10
N LYS A 168 1.86 -23.25 -43.25
CA LYS A 168 2.33 -24.03 -44.41
C LYS A 168 2.84 -25.43 -44.05
N LEU A 169 1.98 -26.28 -43.50
CA LEU A 169 2.20 -27.73 -43.49
C LEU A 169 0.84 -28.43 -43.67
N VAL A 170 0.38 -28.49 -44.91
CA VAL A 170 -0.63 -29.47 -45.38
C VAL A 170 0.11 -30.36 -46.38
N PRO A 171 0.35 -31.65 -46.08
CA PRO A 171 0.77 -32.61 -47.09
C PRO A 171 -0.45 -33.13 -47.86
N SER A 172 -0.21 -33.33 -49.15
CA SER A 172 -1.11 -33.80 -50.21
C SER A 172 -1.79 -35.15 -49.95
#